data_AF-A0A6M0APP9-F1
#
_entry.id   AF-A0A6M0APP9-F1
#
_cell.length_a   1.000
_cell.length_b   1.000
_cell.length_c   1.000
_cell.angle_alpha   90.00
_cell.angle_beta   90.00
_cell.angle_gamma   90.00
#
_symmetry.space_group_name_H-M   'P 1'
#
loop_
_entity.id
_entity.type
_entity.pdbx_description
1 polymer ?
#
loop_
_entity_poly.entity_id
_entity_poly.type
_entity_poly.pdbx_seq_one_letter_code
_entity_poly.pdbx_strand_id
1 'polypeptide(L)' 'IWTEEIPLSADVDFEFLARQFKLSGGNIKNIALAAAFLAAEAGSGVMMEHLLQGTRREYQKMGKVWSDGMRSLK' A
#
# COMPACT_ATOMS: atom_id res chain seq x y z
N ILE A 1 -11.09 -6.48 1.05
CA ILE A 1 -10.06 -6.61 2.11
C ILE A 1 -10.47 -5.75 3.30
N TRP A 2 -10.72 -4.47 3.07
CA TRP A 2 -11.30 -3.58 4.07
C TRP A 2 -12.84 -3.59 4.02
N THR A 3 -13.46 -3.32 5.16
CA THR A 3 -14.91 -3.14 5.36
C THR A 3 -15.22 -1.64 5.46
N GLU A 4 -16.50 -1.28 5.64
CA GLU A 4 -16.93 0.12 5.78
C GLU A 4 -16.27 0.85 6.97
N GLU A 5 -15.87 0.13 8.01
CA GLU A 5 -15.17 0.69 9.18
C GLU A 5 -13.73 1.16 8.87
N ILE A 6 -13.17 0.73 7.74
CA ILE A 6 -11.84 1.13 7.29
C ILE A 6 -12.01 1.85 5.95
N PRO A 7 -12.38 3.15 5.98
CA PRO A 7 -12.68 3.90 4.77
C PRO A 7 -11.46 3.94 3.85
N LEU A 8 -11.71 3.84 2.55
CA LEU A 8 -10.70 3.90 1.50
C LEU A 8 -10.84 5.24 0.76
N SER A 9 -9.74 5.96 0.57
CA SER A 9 -9.73 7.17 -0.23
C SER A 9 -10.06 6.88 -1.69
N ALA A 10 -10.85 7.75 -2.31
CA ALA A 10 -11.18 7.71 -3.73
C ALA A 10 -9.96 7.92 -4.64
N ASP A 11 -8.87 8.50 -4.11
CA ASP A 11 -7.64 8.80 -4.86
C ASP A 11 -6.71 7.58 -4.97
N VAL A 12 -7.13 6.41 -4.49
CA VAL A 12 -6.35 5.17 -4.59
C VAL A 12 -6.35 4.63 -6.03
N ASP A 13 -5.21 4.75 -6.70
CA ASP A 13 -4.99 4.20 -8.04
C ASP A 13 -4.48 2.75 -7.99
N PHE A 14 -5.42 1.81 -8.01
CA PHE A 14 -5.11 0.38 -8.05
C PHE A 14 -4.49 -0.06 -9.38
N GLU A 15 -4.81 0.59 -10.50
CA GLU A 15 -4.20 0.24 -11.79
C GLU A 15 -2.72 0.58 -11.80
N PHE A 16 -2.35 1.75 -11.26
CA PHE A 16 -0.96 2.12 -11.06
C PHE A 16 -0.23 1.07 -10.21
N LEU A 17 -0.80 0.70 -9.05
CA LEU A 17 -0.21 -0.33 -8.18
C LEU A 17 -0.02 -1.67 -8.91
N ALA A 18 -1.02 -2.13 -9.67
CA ALA A 18 -0.96 -3.38 -10.41
C ALA A 18 0.04 -3.37 -11.58
N ARG A 19 0.23 -2.20 -12.23
CA ARG A 19 1.22 -2.00 -13.28
C ARG A 19 2.64 -1.99 -12.71
N GLN A 20 2.86 -1.28 -11.61
CA GLN A 20 4.19 -1.12 -11.01
C GLN A 20 4.66 -2.35 -10.24
N PHE A 21 3.76 -3.05 -9.56
CA PHE A 21 4.14 -4.08 -8.59
C PHE A 21 3.65 -5.47 -8.98
N LYS A 22 4.60 -6.38 -9.23
CA LYS A 22 4.34 -7.81 -9.43
C LYS A 22 4.41 -8.54 -8.10
N LEU A 23 3.23 -8.70 -7.50
CA LEU A 23 3.01 -9.23 -6.16
C LEU A 23 2.07 -10.44 -6.18
N SER A 24 2.31 -11.39 -5.29
CA SER A 24 1.36 -12.48 -5.06
C SER A 24 0.14 -11.98 -4.28
N GLY A 25 -0.96 -12.75 -4.30
CA GLY A 25 -2.14 -12.46 -3.47
C GLY A 25 -1.83 -12.41 -1.98
N GLY A 26 -0.85 -13.19 -1.50
CA GLY A 26 -0.40 -13.14 -0.11
C GLY A 26 0.26 -11.80 0.24
N ASN A 27 1.13 -11.29 -0.64
CA ASN A 27 1.75 -9.99 -0.46
C ASN A 27 0.73 -8.85 -0.48
N ILE A 28 -0.27 -8.91 -1.38
CA ILE A 28 -1.34 -7.92 -1.45
C ILE A 28 -2.14 -7.87 -0.14
N LYS A 29 -2.48 -9.03 0.44
CA LYS A 29 -3.14 -9.09 1.75
C LYS A 29 -2.29 -8.47 2.87
N ASN A 30 -1.00 -8.78 2.89
CA ASN A 30 -0.07 -8.21 3.87
C ASN A 30 0.05 -6.68 3.75
N ILE A 31 0.13 -6.17 2.52
CA ILE A 31 0.17 -4.73 2.24
C ILE A 31 -1.13 -4.07 2.70
N ALA A 32 -2.27 -4.67 2.38
CA ALA A 32 -3.56 -4.11 2.74
C ALA A 32 -3.76 -4.06 4.26
N LEU A 33 -3.32 -5.11 4.98
CA LEU A 33 -3.32 -5.13 6.44
C LEU A 33 -2.40 -4.05 7.03
N ALA A 34 -1.18 -3.94 6.51
CA ALA A 34 -0.22 -2.92 6.96
C ALA A 34 -0.76 -1.50 6.71
N ALA A 35 -1.39 -1.25 5.57
CA ALA A 35 -1.97 0.04 5.23
C ALA A 35 -3.15 0.41 6.14
N ALA A 36 -3.97 -0.56 6.58
CA ALA A 36 -5.02 -0.31 7.57
C ALA A 36 -4.43 0.14 8.91
N PHE A 37 -3.35 -0.49 9.38
CA PHE A 37 -2.70 -0.08 10.63
C PHE A 37 -2.09 1.32 10.53
N LEU A 38 -1.45 1.64 9.40
CA LEU A 38 -0.91 2.99 9.16
C LEU A 38 -2.01 4.05 9.12
N ALA A 39 -3.12 3.75 8.46
CA ALA A 39 -4.28 4.64 8.41
C ALA A 39 -4.89 4.88 9.80
N ALA A 40 -5.02 3.82 10.60
CA ALA A 40 -5.50 3.90 11.98
C ALA A 40 -4.57 4.72 12.87
N GLU A 41 -3.25 4.55 12.74
CA GLU A 41 -2.25 5.36 13.45
C GLU A 41 -2.34 6.85 13.06
N ALA A 42 -2.62 7.13 11.79
CA ALA A 42 -2.85 8.49 11.28
C ALA A 42 -4.25 9.06 11.58
N GLY A 43 -5.17 8.27 12.18
CA GLY A 43 -6.55 8.69 12.42
C GLY A 43 -7.34 8.98 11.14
N SER A 44 -7.02 8.30 10.05
CA SER A 44 -7.57 8.54 8.71
C SER A 44 -8.01 7.25 8.01
N GLY A 45 -8.59 7.36 6.82
CA GLY A 45 -8.82 6.22 5.95
C GLY A 45 -7.55 5.72 5.27
N VAL A 46 -7.63 4.56 4.61
CA VAL A 46 -6.54 4.05 3.78
C VAL A 46 -6.37 4.97 2.57
N MET A 47 -5.16 5.49 2.39
CA MET A 47 -4.77 6.41 1.32
C MET A 47 -3.62 5.79 0.51
N MET A 48 -3.31 6.39 -0.65
CA MET A 48 -2.21 5.89 -1.49
C MET A 48 -0.89 5.79 -0.75
N GLU A 49 -0.58 6.75 0.13
CA GLU A 49 0.65 6.73 0.91
C GLU A 49 0.77 5.51 1.82
N HIS A 50 -0.33 5.09 2.47
CA HIS A 50 -0.36 3.91 3.34
C HIS A 50 -0.07 2.64 2.53
N LEU A 51 -0.59 2.57 1.30
CA LEU A 51 -0.36 1.45 0.39
C LEU A 51 1.07 1.41 -0.15
N LEU A 52 1.63 2.55 -0.52
CA LEU A 52 3.02 2.65 -0.97
C LEU A 52 4.00 2.29 0.15
N GLN A 53 3.72 2.75 1.38
CA GLN A 53 4.51 2.38 2.55
C GLN A 53 4.42 0.87 2.84
N GLY A 54 3.21 0.30 2.83
CA GLY A 54 3.00 -1.15 2.98
C GLY A 54 3.73 -1.94 1.90
N THR A 55 3.63 -1.50 0.65
CA THR A 55 4.31 -2.12 -0.51
C THR A 55 5.82 -2.08 -0.35
N ARG A 56 6.39 -0.94 0.05
CA ARG A 56 7.83 -0.81 0.30
C ARG A 56 8.32 -1.80 1.35
N ARG A 57 7.60 -1.90 2.48
CA ARG A 57 7.94 -2.86 3.55
C ARG A 57 7.86 -4.30 3.04
N GLU A 58 6.84 -4.64 2.27
CA GLU A 58 6.67 -5.99 1.73
C GLU A 58 7.76 -6.34 0.69
N TYR A 59 8.14 -5.39 -0.17
CA TYR A 59 9.25 -5.53 -1.11
C TYR A 59 10.59 -5.77 -0.39
N GLN A 60 10.85 -5.05 0.70
CA GLN A 60 12.03 -5.24 1.52
C GLN A 60 12.09 -6.66 2.12
N LYS A 61 10.97 -7.20 2.62
CA LYS A 61 10.91 -8.59 3.11
C LYS A 61 11.20 -9.62 2.02
N MET A 62 10.85 -9.30 0.77
CA MET A 62 11.12 -10.14 -0.40
C MET A 62 12.58 -10.02 -0.90
N GLY A 63 13.40 -9.15 -0.29
CA GLY A 63 14.75 -8.86 -0.77
C GLY A 63 14.79 -8.05 -2.07
N LYS A 64 13.67 -7.43 -2.47
CA LYS A 64 13.60 -6.58 -3.67
C LYS A 64 14.04 -5.17 -3.35
N VAL A 65 14.75 -4.55 -4.29
CA VAL A 65 15.17 -3.15 -4.18
C VAL A 65 13.99 -2.23 -4.46
N TRP A 66 13.74 -1.29 -3.55
CA TRP A 66 12.81 -0.18 -3.76
C TRP A 66 13.55 0.93 -4.51
N SER A 67 13.21 1.17 -5.77
CA SER A 67 13.86 2.21 -6.58
C SER A 67 13.40 3.63 -6.17
N ASP A 68 14.33 4.57 -6.18
CA ASP A 68 14.14 5.97 -5.74
C ASP A 68 13.14 6.75 -6.62
N GLY A 69 12.82 6.25 -7.83
CA GLY A 69 11.81 6.81 -8.72
C GLY A 69 10.39 6.85 -8.14
N MET A 70 10.09 6.03 -7.12
CA MET A 70 8.80 6.03 -6.43
C MET A 70 8.67 7.13 -5.35
N ARG A 71 9.74 7.88 -5.06
CA ARG A 71 9.79 8.86 -3.96
C ARG A 71 9.10 10.20 -4.31
N SER A 72 8.71 10.39 -5.57
CA SER A 72 8.08 11.63 -6.10
C SER A 72 6.58 11.53 -6.35
N LEU A 73 5.92 10.42 -5.97
CA LEU A 73 4.45 10.35 -5.98
C LEU A 73 3.95 11.11 -4.75
N LYS A 74 3.86 12.43 -4.88
CA LYS A 74 3.07 13.30 -4.00
C LYS A 74 1.63 13.29 -4.45
#